data_AF-A0A7X4GEP9-F1
#
_entry.id   AF-A0A7X4GEP9-F1
#
_cell.length_a   1.000
_cell.length_b   1.000
_cell.length_c   1.000
_cell.angle_alpha   90.00
_cell.angle_beta   90.00
_cell.angle_gamma   90.00
#
_symmetry.space_group_name_H-M   'P 1'
#
loop_
_entity.id
_entity.type
_entity.pdbx_description
1 polymer ?
#
loop_
_entity_poly.entity_id
_entity_poly.type
_entity_poly.pdbx_seq_one_letter_code
_entity_poly.pdbx_strand_id
1 'polypeptide(L)' 'MANNGRTKTEDGGTSFGRWLLEQTDRGGLIGELAKAAKADRGFPKDGDPETVRKRLNSLGADPDMHEALDDAELDWASF' A
#
# COMPACT_ATOMS: atom_id res chain seq x y z
N MET A 1 -26.33 -3.14 12.95
CA MET A 1 -24.88 -3.30 13.19
C MET A 1 -24.22 -3.58 11.84
N ALA A 2 -23.43 -2.65 11.32
CA ALA A 2 -22.55 -2.91 10.18
C ALA A 2 -21.12 -2.85 10.70
N ASN A 3 -20.41 -3.97 10.61
CA ASN A 3 -19.08 -4.13 11.18
C ASN A 3 -18.09 -3.21 10.47
N ASN A 4 -17.63 -2.21 11.20
CA ASN A 4 -16.59 -1.28 10.83
C ASN A 4 -15.35 -2.09 10.40
N GLY A 5 -14.91 -1.94 9.14
CA GLY A 5 -13.70 -2.55 8.64
C GLY A 5 -12.54 -2.24 9.58
N ARG A 6 -11.81 -3.27 10.01
CA ARG A 6 -10.67 -3.15 10.92
C ARG A 6 -9.60 -2.25 10.29
N THR A 7 -9.59 -0.98 10.65
CA THR A 7 -8.46 -0.07 10.43
C THR A 7 -7.37 -0.45 11.45
N LYS A 8 -6.23 -1.00 11.03
CA LYS A 8 -5.06 -1.14 11.92
C LYS A 8 -4.44 0.26 12.12
N THR A 9 -5.12 1.10 12.89
CA THR A 9 -4.58 2.26 13.62
C THR A 9 -5.36 2.43 14.93
N GLU A 10 -5.47 1.37 15.73
CA GLU A 10 -5.91 1.48 17.13
C GLU A 10 -4.86 0.95 18.13
N ASP A 11 -3.73 0.41 17.65
CA ASP A 11 -2.61 -0.05 18.47
C ASP A 11 -1.28 0.27 17.76
N GLY A 12 -0.83 1.53 17.82
CA GLY A 12 0.56 1.95 17.52
C GLY A 12 1.22 1.63 16.17
N GLY A 13 0.56 0.89 15.28
CA GLY A 13 1.14 0.35 14.06
C GLY A 13 1.20 1.34 12.89
N THR A 14 2.27 1.28 12.12
CA THR A 14 2.46 2.04 10.89
C THR A 14 1.36 1.72 9.86
N SER A 15 0.73 2.74 9.27
CA SER A 15 -0.24 2.58 8.18
C SER A 15 0.39 1.84 6.99
N PHE A 16 -0.42 1.09 6.22
CA PHE A 16 0.06 0.40 5.03
C PHE A 16 0.80 1.35 4.07
N GLY A 17 0.23 2.54 3.80
CA GLY A 17 0.86 3.53 2.94
C GLY A 17 2.24 3.99 3.44
N ARG A 18 2.43 4.18 4.75
CA ARG A 18 3.73 4.58 5.31
C ARG A 18 4.71 3.42 5.25
N TRP A 19 4.27 2.22 5.60
CA TRP A 19 5.09 1.03 5.50
C TRP A 19 5.54 0.78 4.06
N LEU A 20 4.66 0.94 3.07
CA LEU A 20 4.98 0.73 1.66
C LEU A 20 6.07 1.71 1.18
N LEU A 21 6.04 2.96 1.65
CA LEU A 21 7.07 3.96 1.30
C LEU A 21 8.46 3.64 1.85
N GLU A 22 8.57 2.76 2.84
CA GLU A 22 9.85 2.27 3.38
C GLU A 22 10.42 1.12 2.55
N GLN A 23 9.64 0.51 1.65
CA GLN A 23 10.07 -0.66 0.87
C GLN A 23 10.87 -0.32 -0.40
N THR A 24 11.34 0.93 -0.55
CA THR A 24 12.03 1.38 -1.77
C THR A 24 13.35 0.67 -2.05
N ASP A 25 13.98 0.10 -1.03
CA ASP A 25 15.23 -0.65 -1.15
C ASP A 25 15.01 -2.14 -1.44
N ARG A 26 13.75 -2.60 -1.48
CA ARG A 26 13.44 -3.96 -1.92
C ARG A 26 13.71 -4.14 -3.41
N GLY A 27 14.10 -5.36 -3.78
CA GLY A 27 14.08 -5.81 -5.16
C GLY A 27 12.69 -6.25 -5.60
N GLY A 28 12.52 -6.45 -6.91
CA GLY A 28 11.27 -6.94 -7.49
C GLY A 28 10.13 -5.93 -7.47
N LEU A 29 8.93 -6.42 -7.78
CA LEU A 29 7.76 -5.58 -8.05
C LEU A 29 7.32 -4.75 -6.84
N ILE A 30 7.46 -5.25 -5.60
CA ILE A 30 7.15 -4.47 -4.38
C ILE A 30 8.06 -3.24 -4.27
N GLY A 31 9.35 -3.38 -4.58
CA GLY A 31 10.28 -2.25 -4.59
C GLY A 31 9.99 -1.24 -5.69
N GLU A 32 9.55 -1.71 -6.86
CA GLU A 32 9.11 -0.85 -7.97
C GLU A 32 7.82 -0.10 -7.61
N LEU A 33 6.84 -0.79 -7.03
CA LEU A 33 5.61 -0.20 -6.49
C LEU A 33 5.93 0.88 -5.44
N ALA A 34 6.83 0.60 -4.49
CA ALA A 34 7.24 1.56 -3.47
C ALA A 34 7.90 2.82 -4.06
N LYS A 35 8.73 2.67 -5.09
CA LYS A 35 9.35 3.80 -5.81
C LYS A 35 8.30 4.62 -6.57
N ALA A 36 7.35 3.97 -7.24
CA ALA A 36 6.24 4.63 -7.90
C ALA A 36 5.37 5.41 -6.90
N ALA A 37 5.02 4.79 -5.76
CA ALA A 37 4.30 5.43 -4.67
C ALA A 37 5.03 6.67 -4.12
N LYS A 38 6.35 6.60 -3.96
CA LYS A 38 7.17 7.73 -3.49
C LYS A 38 7.22 8.89 -4.49
N ALA A 39 7.15 8.60 -5.79
CA ALA A 39 7.09 9.62 -6.84
C ALA A 39 5.70 10.27 -6.98
N ASP A 40 4.63 9.58 -6.56
CA ASP A 40 3.27 10.08 -6.60
C ASP A 40 2.98 11.07 -5.45
N ARG A 41 2.85 12.36 -5.79
CA ARG A 41 2.51 13.43 -4.82
C ARG A 41 1.15 13.25 -4.18
N GLY A 42 0.22 12.54 -4.83
CA GLY A 42 -1.11 12.24 -4.33
C GLY A 42 -1.19 10.91 -3.56
N PHE A 43 -0.06 10.25 -3.33
CA PHE A 43 -0.04 8.95 -2.68
C PHE A 43 -0.62 9.02 -1.25
N PRO A 44 -1.57 8.14 -0.90
CA PRO A 44 -2.22 8.15 0.41
C PRO A 44 -1.31 7.53 1.48
N LYS A 45 -0.41 8.35 2.04
CA LYS A 45 0.57 7.91 3.06
C LYS A 45 -0.09 7.26 4.28
N ASP A 46 -1.20 7.81 4.74
CA ASP A 46 -1.99 7.30 5.86
C ASP A 46 -3.06 6.29 5.43
N GLY A 47 -3.06 5.89 4.16
CA GLY A 47 -4.04 4.97 3.59
C GLY A 47 -3.79 3.51 3.95
N ASP A 48 -4.89 2.78 4.02
CA ASP A 48 -4.96 1.32 4.01
C ASP A 48 -4.75 0.76 2.57
N PRO A 49 -4.63 -0.57 2.40
CA PRO A 49 -4.42 -1.19 1.09
C PRO A 49 -5.52 -0.87 0.07
N GLU A 50 -6.78 -0.76 0.46
CA GLU A 50 -7.89 -0.41 -0.45
C GLU A 50 -7.75 1.03 -0.95
N THR A 51 -7.37 1.96 -0.07
CA THR A 51 -7.12 3.35 -0.44
C THR A 51 -5.95 3.47 -1.42
N VAL A 52 -4.87 2.71 -1.22
CA VAL A 52 -3.74 2.63 -2.19
C VAL A 52 -4.20 2.00 -3.51
N ARG A 53 -4.98 0.91 -3.48
CA ARG A 53 -5.55 0.24 -4.66
C ARG A 53 -6.39 1.18 -5.52
N LYS A 54 -7.25 1.97 -4.89
CA LYS A 54 -8.05 3.01 -5.56
C LYS A 54 -7.17 4.05 -6.23
N ARG A 55 -6.05 4.44 -5.61
CA ARG A 55 -5.09 5.36 -6.22
C ARG A 55 -4.43 4.74 -7.46
N LEU A 56 -3.97 3.50 -7.39
CA LEU A 56 -3.39 2.78 -8.54
C LEU A 56 -4.37 2.68 -9.71
N ASN A 57 -5.62 2.29 -9.43
CA ASN A 57 -6.68 2.24 -10.44
C ASN A 57 -6.89 3.60 -11.12
N SER A 58 -6.91 4.69 -10.35
CA SER A 58 -7.06 6.04 -10.88
C SER A 58 -5.89 6.50 -11.75
N LEU A 59 -4.71 5.88 -11.61
CA LEU A 59 -3.54 6.17 -12.43
C LEU A 59 -3.42 5.24 -13.63
N GLY A 60 -4.30 4.23 -13.76
CA GLY A 60 -4.22 3.22 -14.81
C GLY A 60 -2.98 2.33 -14.67
N ALA A 61 -2.61 1.98 -13.44
CA ALA A 61 -1.47 1.10 -13.19
C ALA A 61 -1.67 -0.29 -13.84
N ASP A 62 -0.57 -0.85 -14.34
CA ASP A 62 -0.58 -2.17 -14.98
C ASP A 62 -0.92 -3.30 -13.98
N PRO A 63 -1.42 -4.47 -14.46
CA PRO A 63 -1.79 -5.60 -13.59
C PRO A 63 -0.69 -6.05 -12.64
N ASP A 64 0.58 -6.00 -13.07
CA ASP A 64 1.73 -6.38 -12.24
C ASP A 64 1.87 -5.50 -10.99
N MET A 65 1.49 -4.22 -11.07
CA MET A 65 1.50 -3.31 -9.91
C MET A 65 0.35 -3.62 -8.93
N HIS A 66 -0.74 -4.19 -9.43
CA HIS A 66 -1.84 -4.67 -8.59
C HIS A 66 -1.45 -5.98 -7.88
N GLU A 67 -0.78 -6.89 -8.58
CA GLU A 67 -0.22 -8.10 -7.96
C GLU A 67 0.81 -7.74 -6.88
N ALA A 68 1.72 -6.80 -7.17
CA ALA A 68 2.68 -6.28 -6.20
C ALA A 68 2.01 -5.64 -4.97
N LEU A 69 0.84 -5.03 -5.15
CA LEU A 69 0.07 -4.46 -4.05
C LEU A 69 -0.55 -5.54 -3.18
N ASP A 70 -1.11 -6.60 -3.79
CA ASP A 70 -1.68 -7.73 -3.05
C ASP A 70 -0.58 -8.47 -2.27
N ASP A 71 0.61 -8.68 -2.85
CA ASP A 71 1.77 -9.26 -2.15
C ASP A 71 2.26 -8.36 -0.99
N ALA A 72 2.35 -7.05 -1.23
CA ALA A 72 2.73 -6.08 -0.20
C ALA A 72 1.73 -6.07 0.97
N GLU A 73 0.43 -6.26 0.71
CA GLU A 73 -0.62 -6.35 1.73
C GLU A 73 -0.40 -7.57 2.65
N LEU A 74 -0.01 -8.73 2.09
CA LEU A 74 0.30 -9.93 2.87
C LEU A 74 1.53 -9.76 3.77
N ASP A 75 2.57 -9.13 3.24
CA ASP A 75 3.79 -8.83 3.99
C ASP A 75 3.54 -7.86 5.15
N TRP A 76 2.77 -6.79 4.89
CA TRP A 76 2.41 -5.82 5.92
C TRP A 76 1.50 -6.42 6.99
N ALA A 77 0.58 -7.31 6.62
CA ALA A 77 -0.27 -8.01 7.58
C ALA A 77 0.55 -8.90 8.54
N SER A 78 1.74 -9.32 8.12
CA SER A 78 2.68 -10.16 8.88
C SER A 78 3.74 -9.37 9.65
N PHE A 79 3.75 -8.03 9.51
CA PHE A 79 4.64 -7.08 10.18
C PHE A 79 4.04 -6.51 11.48
#